data_AF-A0A9Q4C2I4-F1
#
_entry.id   AF-A0A9Q4C2I4-F1
#
_cell.length_a   1.000
_cell.length_b   1.000
_cell.length_c   1.000
_cell.angle_alpha   90.00
_cell.angle_beta   90.00
_cell.angle_gamma   90.00
#
_symmetry.space_group_name_H-M   'P 1'
#
loop_
_entity.id
_entity.type
_entity.pdbx_description
1 polymer ?
#
loop_
_entity_poly.entity_id
_entity_poly.type
_entity_poly.pdbx_seq_one_letter_code
_entity_poly.pdbx_strand_id
1 'polypeptide(L)'
;MGSERLDTAVVDAGPIIHLGKVDSLSLLAIFDRLVIPEAVVEEVSAGGSPEGLNALEYDVVEGNKEEEYSGLDRGEAAALSVFGNGQRCGLPHGRLGGS
;
A
#
# COMPACT_ATOMS: atom_id res chain seq x y z
N MET A 1 3.29 -16.97 -21.20
CA MET A 1 3.01 -15.58 -20.81
C MET A 1 2.95 -15.59 -19.30
N GLY A 2 4.06 -15.23 -18.65
CA GLY A 2 4.17 -15.26 -17.21
C GLY A 2 3.22 -14.22 -16.63
N SER A 3 2.22 -14.64 -15.88
CA SER A 3 1.46 -13.74 -15.02
C SER A 3 2.35 -13.44 -13.82
N GLU A 4 3.27 -12.51 -14.00
CA GLU A 4 3.99 -11.87 -12.89
C GLU A 4 2.98 -11.02 -12.12
N ARG A 5 2.15 -11.68 -11.31
CA ARG A 5 1.43 -10.97 -10.26
C ARG A 5 2.49 -10.38 -9.34
N LEU A 6 2.34 -9.09 -9.05
CA LEU A 6 3.27 -8.36 -8.22
C LEU A 6 3.05 -8.82 -6.77
N ASP A 7 4.11 -9.29 -6.10
CA ASP A 7 4.02 -10.03 -4.84
C ASP A 7 3.30 -9.25 -3.72
N THR A 8 3.66 -7.99 -3.51
CA THR A 8 3.08 -7.15 -2.44
C THR A 8 3.18 -5.68 -2.80
N ALA A 9 2.11 -4.92 -2.58
CA ALA A 9 2.12 -3.47 -2.64
C ALA A 9 1.79 -2.86 -1.28
N VAL A 10 2.56 -1.85 -0.88
CA VAL A 10 2.19 -0.92 0.19
C VAL A 10 1.52 0.28 -0.46
N VAL A 11 0.28 0.57 -0.06
CA VAL A 11 -0.57 1.54 -0.75
C VAL A 11 -0.66 2.81 0.07
N ASP A 12 -0.39 3.94 -0.58
CA ASP A 12 -0.61 5.28 -0.05
C ASP A 12 -2.10 5.71 -0.18
N ALA A 13 -2.51 6.76 0.54
CA ALA A 13 -3.87 7.31 0.49
C ALA A 13 -4.23 7.85 -0.91
N GLY A 14 -3.28 8.52 -1.59
CA GLY A 14 -3.50 9.13 -2.90
C GLY A 14 -4.06 8.14 -3.93
N PRO A 15 -3.37 7.01 -4.21
CA PRO A 15 -3.88 5.97 -5.10
C PRO A 15 -5.27 5.44 -4.71
N ILE A 16 -5.57 5.20 -3.44
CA ILE A 16 -6.88 4.71 -2.98
C ILE A 16 -7.97 5.73 -3.30
N ILE A 17 -7.74 7.00 -2.94
CA ILE A 17 -8.69 8.09 -3.14
C ILE A 17 -8.91 8.35 -4.63
N HIS A 18 -7.85 8.40 -5.43
CA HIS A 18 -7.93 8.73 -6.85
C HIS A 18 -8.54 7.59 -7.66
N LEU A 19 -8.18 6.32 -7.39
CA LEU A 19 -8.81 5.18 -8.05
C LEU A 19 -10.28 5.02 -7.63
N GLY A 20 -10.61 5.31 -6.37
CA GLY A 20 -11.98 5.35 -5.89
C GLY A 20 -12.85 6.37 -6.64
N LYS A 21 -12.32 7.56 -6.93
CA LYS A 21 -13.03 8.62 -7.69
C LYS A 21 -13.37 8.24 -9.13
N VAL A 22 -12.70 7.24 -9.69
CA VAL A 22 -12.90 6.77 -11.07
C VAL A 22 -13.34 5.30 -11.10
N ASP A 23 -13.91 4.78 -10.01
CA ASP A 23 -14.44 3.41 -9.89
C ASP A 23 -13.46 2.32 -10.32
N SER A 24 -12.16 2.54 -10.10
CA SER A 24 -11.08 1.69 -10.61
C SER A 24 -10.24 1.05 -9.50
N LEU A 25 -10.77 0.93 -8.29
CA LEU A 25 -10.08 0.26 -7.17
C LEU A 25 -9.74 -1.21 -7.47
N SER A 26 -10.49 -1.86 -8.34
CA SER A 26 -10.20 -3.22 -8.82
C SER A 26 -8.83 -3.35 -9.50
N LEU A 27 -8.22 -2.24 -9.96
CA LEU A 27 -6.85 -2.23 -10.47
C LEU A 27 -5.81 -2.58 -9.40
N LEU A 28 -6.12 -2.41 -8.11
CA LEU A 28 -5.23 -2.85 -7.02
C LEU A 28 -5.23 -4.39 -6.86
N ALA A 29 -6.22 -5.10 -7.41
CA ALA A 29 -6.27 -6.56 -7.36
C ALA A 29 -5.23 -7.26 -8.27
N ILE A 30 -4.37 -6.50 -8.96
CA ILE A 30 -3.22 -7.04 -9.70
C ILE A 30 -2.12 -7.55 -8.76
N PHE A 31 -2.09 -7.05 -7.52
CA PHE A 31 -1.13 -7.45 -6.49
C PHE A 31 -1.67 -8.66 -5.72
N ASP A 32 -0.81 -9.62 -5.40
CA ASP A 32 -1.22 -10.78 -4.59
C ASP A 32 -1.50 -10.38 -3.14
N ARG A 33 -0.85 -9.32 -2.66
CA ARG A 33 -1.04 -8.77 -1.32
C ARG A 33 -1.05 -7.26 -1.34
N LEU A 34 -2.07 -6.67 -0.71
CA LEU A 34 -2.13 -5.25 -0.44
C LEU A 34 -1.89 -5.00 1.05
N VAL A 35 -1.03 -4.03 1.35
CA VAL A 35 -0.78 -3.56 2.70
C VAL A 35 -1.12 -2.08 2.73
N ILE A 36 -2.03 -1.69 3.62
CA ILE A 36 -2.43 -0.30 3.80
C ILE A 36 -1.96 0.13 5.20
N PRO A 37 -1.09 1.14 5.30
CA PRO A 37 -0.68 1.67 6.60
C PRO A 37 -1.88 2.18 7.41
N GLU A 38 -1.84 2.05 8.73
CA GLU A 38 -2.94 2.52 9.61
C GLU A 38 -3.23 4.01 9.40
N ALA A 39 -2.19 4.85 9.31
CA ALA A 39 -2.34 6.27 9.03
C ALA A 39 -3.05 6.54 7.68
N VAL A 40 -2.84 5.70 6.67
CA VAL A 40 -3.52 5.79 5.38
C VAL A 40 -5.01 5.41 5.52
N VAL A 41 -5.33 4.38 6.30
CA VAL A 41 -6.73 4.00 6.59
C VAL A 41 -7.47 5.16 7.29
N GLU A 42 -6.82 5.81 8.26
CA GLU A 42 -7.37 6.96 8.96
C GLU A 42 -7.66 8.13 8.00
N GLU A 43 -6.71 8.45 7.12
CA GLU A 43 -6.86 9.54 6.14
C GLU A 43 -7.99 9.27 5.14
N VAL A 44 -8.01 8.06 4.57
CA VAL A 44 -9.06 7.63 3.65
C VAL A 44 -10.43 7.66 4.32
N SER A 45 -10.51 7.23 5.58
CA SER A 45 -11.76 7.25 6.36
C SER A 45 -12.22 8.67 6.69
N ALA A 46 -11.31 9.58 7.02
CA ALA A 46 -11.62 10.98 7.27
C ALA A 46 -12.16 11.70 6.02
N GLY A 47 -11.67 11.32 4.83
CA GLY A 47 -12.14 11.82 3.53
C GLY A 47 -13.45 11.18 3.02
N GLY A 48 -13.96 10.16 3.71
CA GLY A 48 -15.03 9.30 3.24
C GLY A 48 -14.48 8.14 2.40
N SER A 49 -14.53 6.94 2.96
CA SER A 49 -13.97 5.74 2.34
C SER A 49 -14.63 5.47 0.98
N PRO A 50 -13.84 5.30 -0.09
CA PRO A 50 -14.37 4.95 -1.40
C PRO A 50 -15.20 3.67 -1.41
N GLU A 51 -16.29 3.68 -2.18
CA GLU A 51 -17.04 2.45 -2.45
C GLU A 51 -16.13 1.44 -3.17
N GLY A 52 -16.16 0.19 -2.71
CA GLY A 52 -15.31 -0.88 -3.26
C GLY A 52 -13.98 -1.11 -2.54
N LEU A 53 -13.53 -0.23 -1.63
CA LEU A 53 -12.35 -0.52 -0.81
C LEU A 53 -12.55 -1.78 0.06
N ASN A 54 -13.76 -1.94 0.62
CA ASN A 54 -14.15 -3.12 1.40
C ASN A 54 -14.26 -4.42 0.58
N ALA A 55 -14.21 -4.32 -0.75
CA ALA A 55 -14.21 -5.49 -1.64
C ALA A 55 -12.79 -5.97 -1.96
N LEU A 56 -11.76 -5.21 -1.59
CA LEU A 56 -10.36 -5.61 -1.70
C LEU A 56 -9.92 -6.32 -0.42
N GLU A 57 -9.06 -7.32 -0.56
CA GLU A 57 -8.37 -7.95 0.55
C GLU A 57 -7.06 -7.21 0.79
N TYR A 58 -6.89 -6.66 2.00
CA TYR A 58 -5.68 -5.94 2.39
C TYR A 58 -5.37 -6.13 3.87
N ASP A 59 -4.09 -6.06 4.21
CA ASP A 59 -3.61 -6.04 5.59
C ASP A 59 -3.40 -4.60 6.06
N VAL A 60 -3.74 -4.33 7.31
CA VAL A 60 -3.43 -3.05 7.96
C VAL A 60 -2.19 -3.19 8.83
N VAL A 61 -1.23 -2.28 8.67
CA VAL A 61 0.07 -2.32 9.38
C VAL A 61 0.44 -0.94 9.91
N GLU A 62 0.97 -0.87 11.13
CA GLU A 62 1.45 0.37 11.74
C GLU A 62 2.85 0.78 11.23
N GLY A 63 3.04 2.07 10.96
CA GLY A 63 4.32 2.66 10.58
C GLY A 63 5.15 3.01 11.82
N ASN A 64 6.29 2.35 12.03
CA ASN A 64 7.13 2.54 13.23
C ASN A 64 8.30 3.53 13.09
N LYS A 65 8.44 4.18 11.93
CA LYS A 65 9.58 5.04 11.55
C LYS A 65 9.13 6.26 10.74
N GLU A 66 7.92 6.75 10.98
CA GLU A 66 7.38 7.90 10.26
C GLU A 66 8.25 9.15 10.47
N GLU A 67 8.95 9.26 11.61
CA GLU A 67 9.81 10.42 11.89
C GLU A 67 11.03 10.50 10.95
N GLU A 68 11.50 9.36 10.41
CA GLU A 68 12.57 9.32 9.39
C GLU A 68 12.13 10.01 8.08
N TYR A 69 10.82 10.19 7.88
CA TYR A 69 10.19 10.79 6.71
C TYR A 69 9.46 12.11 7.04
N SER A 70 9.93 12.85 8.03
CA SER A 70 9.30 14.09 8.55
C SER A 70 8.96 15.21 7.56
N GLY A 71 9.43 15.13 6.30
CA GLY A 71 9.08 16.06 5.23
C GLY A 71 7.92 15.63 4.33
N LEU A 72 7.38 14.43 4.54
CA LEU A 72 6.24 13.88 3.80
C LEU A 72 4.95 14.05 4.59
N ASP A 73 3.81 13.92 3.92
CA ASP A 73 2.56 13.76 4.65
C ASP A 73 2.54 12.43 5.41
N ARG A 74 1.59 12.32 6.35
CA ARG A 74 1.53 11.19 7.27
C ARG A 74 1.27 9.86 6.53
N GLY A 75 0.45 9.88 5.48
CA GLY A 75 0.15 8.70 4.67
C GLY A 75 1.38 8.22 3.89
N GLU A 76 2.06 9.15 3.22
CA GLU A 76 3.31 8.90 2.49
C GLU A 76 4.43 8.38 3.42
N ALA A 77 4.62 9.04 4.56
CA ALA A 77 5.60 8.64 5.57
C ALA A 77 5.32 7.23 6.12
N ALA A 78 4.05 6.92 6.42
CA ALA A 78 3.63 5.61 6.89
C ALA A 78 3.85 4.53 5.83
N ALA A 79 3.53 4.80 4.57
CA ALA A 79 3.75 3.86 3.47
C ALA A 79 5.24 3.52 3.29
N LEU A 80 6.13 4.52 3.29
CA LEU A 80 7.57 4.30 3.21
C LEU A 80 8.14 3.61 4.46
N SER A 81 7.61 3.94 5.64
CA SER A 81 7.96 3.30 6.92
C SER A 81 7.61 1.81 6.91
N VAL A 82 6.41 1.44 6.48
CA VAL A 82 5.96 0.04 6.34
C VAL A 82 6.79 -0.69 5.28
N PHE A 83 7.04 -0.07 4.12
CA PHE A 83 7.86 -0.66 3.07
C PHE A 83 9.30 -0.92 3.53
N GLY A 84 9.93 0.07 4.17
CA GLY A 84 11.29 -0.03 4.71
C GLY A 84 11.43 -1.09 5.82
N ASN A 85 10.37 -1.35 6.59
CA ASN A 85 10.33 -2.44 7.58
C ASN A 85 10.25 -3.82 6.91
N GLY A 86 9.51 -3.94 5.80
CA GLY A 86 9.39 -5.17 5.00
C GLY A 86 10.71 -5.68 4.41
N GLN A 87 11.68 -4.80 4.16
CA GLN A 87 13.02 -5.17 3.67
C GLN A 87 13.86 -5.94 4.70
N ARG A 88 13.52 -5.89 6.00
CA ARG A 88 14.24 -6.61 7.07
C ARG A 88 13.50 -7.84 7.61
N CYS A 89 12.20 -7.98 7.35
CA CYS A 89 11.36 -9.04 7.91
C CYS A 89 11.00 -10.16 6.92
N GLY A 90 11.66 -10.23 5.76
CA GLY A 90 11.48 -11.36 4.84
C GLY A 90 10.22 -11.31 3.99
N LEU A 91 9.82 -10.13 3.51
CA LEU A 91 9.02 -10.10 2.27
C LEU A 91 9.86 -10.78 1.18
N PRO A 92 9.37 -11.86 0.52
CA PRO A 92 10.14 -12.54 -0.50
C PRO A 92 10.45 -11.54 -1.60
N HIS A 93 11.72 -11.18 -1.74
CA HIS A 93 12.17 -10.43 -2.89
C HIS A 93 12.25 -11.43 -4.02
N GLY A 94 11.34 -11.34 -4.99
CA GLY A 94 11.58 -11.90 -6.32
C GLY A 94 12.92 -11.37 -6.81
N ARG A 95 13.97 -12.21 -6.78
CA ARG A 95 15.25 -11.89 -7.38
C ARG A 95 14.99 -11.58 -8.85
N LEU A 96 15.16 -10.33 -9.26
CA LEU A 96 15.47 -10.01 -10.64
C LEU A 96 16.83 -10.65 -10.94
N GLY A 97 16.78 -11.89 -11.42
CA GLY A 97 17.93 -12.65 -11.86
C GLY A 97 18.61 -11.92 -13.01
N GLY A 98 19.79 -11.38 -12.73
CA GLY A 98 20.74 -10.98 -13.74
C GLY A 98 21.54 -12.19 -14.25
N SER A 99 21.71 -12.20 -15.58
CA SER A 99 22.56 -13.04 -16.43
C SER A 99 22.11 -14.46 -16.71
#